data_AF-A0A921K5U1-F1
#
_entry.id   AF-A0A921K5U1-F1
#
_cell.length_a   1.000
_cell.length_b   1.000
_cell.length_c   1.000
_cell.angle_alpha   90.00
_cell.angle_beta   90.00
_cell.angle_gamma   90.00
#
_symmetry.space_group_name_H-M   'P 1'
#
loop_
_entity.id
_entity.type
_entity.pdbx_description
1 polymer ?
#
loop_
_entity_poly.entity_id
_entity_poly.type
_entity_poly.pdbx_seq_one_letter_code
_entity_poly.pdbx_strand_id
1 'polypeptide(L)'
;MTRQLDPKRLRMLREQIGANTQWQITINDTTGAEIDYRKRTGTFSIDILELPFDNVDKGLGRYSHGFPPCLLPTAVRLLKAYVKEHGNNFDSLKQYELQSGNGFSNYFEQKTGIPYHDIVIYEP
;
A
#
# COMPACT_ATOMS: atom_id res chain seq x y z
N MET A 1 -24.87 5.92 -5.92
CA MET A 1 -24.72 5.96 -4.46
C MET A 1 -23.24 5.94 -4.13
N THR A 2 -22.73 6.96 -3.45
CA THR A 2 -21.32 7.07 -3.04
C THR A 2 -21.02 5.95 -2.03
N ARG A 3 -20.11 5.02 -2.34
CA ARG A 3 -19.65 3.95 -1.43
C ARG A 3 -18.66 4.51 -0.40
N GLN A 4 -19.01 5.64 0.21
CA GLN A 4 -18.14 6.33 1.15
C GLN A 4 -18.22 5.63 2.51
N LEU A 5 -17.07 5.21 3.04
CA LEU A 5 -16.95 4.78 4.43
C LEU A 5 -17.30 5.95 5.35
N ASP A 6 -18.08 5.68 6.40
CA ASP A 6 -18.34 6.70 7.40
C ASP A 6 -17.04 7.10 8.13
N PRO A 7 -16.94 8.34 8.65
CA PRO A 7 -15.72 8.85 9.27
C PRO A 7 -15.22 8.02 10.46
N LYS A 8 -16.12 7.38 11.22
CA LYS A 8 -15.74 6.54 12.36
C LYS A 8 -15.03 5.28 11.88
N ARG A 9 -15.54 4.62 10.84
CA ARG A 9 -14.87 3.46 10.22
C ARG A 9 -13.53 3.82 9.59
N LEU A 10 -13.43 4.97 8.92
CA LEU A 10 -12.14 5.45 8.38
C LEU A 10 -11.10 5.64 9.48
N ARG A 11 -11.49 6.27 10.60
CA ARG A 11 -10.61 6.46 11.75
C ARG A 11 -10.15 5.12 12.34
N MET A 12 -11.08 4.19 12.56
CA MET A 12 -10.76 2.86 13.08
C MET A 12 -9.80 2.09 12.17
N LEU A 13 -10.04 2.13 10.85
CA LEU A 13 -9.13 1.50 9.89
C LEU A 13 -7.73 2.11 9.95
N ARG A 14 -7.63 3.44 10.00
CA ARG A 14 -6.36 4.17 10.10
C ARG A 14 -5.57 3.75 11.34
N GLU A 15 -6.24 3.69 12.49
CA GLU A 15 -5.65 3.21 13.75
C GLU A 15 -5.20 1.75 13.63
N GLN A 16 -6.03 0.89 13.04
CA GLN A 16 -5.74 -0.54 12.88
C GLN A 16 -4.49 -0.81 12.03
N ILE A 17 -4.28 -0.03 10.96
CA ILE A 17 -3.10 -0.20 10.09
C ILE A 17 -1.87 0.51 10.63
N GLY A 18 -2.02 1.31 11.70
CA GLY A 18 -0.96 2.10 12.31
C GLY A 18 -0.57 3.32 11.49
N ALA A 19 -1.52 3.92 10.76
CA ALA A 19 -1.25 5.10 9.95
C ALA A 19 -1.42 6.39 10.74
N ASN A 20 -0.60 7.39 10.41
CA ASN A 20 -0.66 8.73 11.02
C ASN A 20 -1.88 9.52 10.52
N THR A 21 -1.98 10.80 10.91
CA THR A 21 -3.11 11.67 10.50
C THR A 21 -3.23 11.84 8.98
N GLN A 22 -2.10 11.75 8.27
CA GLN A 22 -1.97 11.88 6.82
C GLN A 22 -2.03 10.52 6.09
N TRP A 23 -2.45 9.44 6.76
CA TRP A 23 -2.50 8.09 6.17
C TRP A 23 -1.16 7.53 5.71
N GLN A 24 -0.08 7.95 6.36
CA GLN A 24 1.25 7.39 6.12
C GLN A 24 1.60 6.36 7.18
N ILE A 25 2.32 5.31 6.78
CA ILE A 25 2.89 4.29 7.66
C ILE A 25 4.41 4.23 7.51
N THR A 26 5.12 4.20 8.63
CA THR A 26 6.55 3.87 8.66
C THR A 26 6.71 2.35 8.74
N ILE A 27 7.52 1.77 7.86
CA ILE A 27 7.78 0.33 7.83
C ILE A 27 9.14 0.02 8.45
N ASN A 28 10.18 0.76 8.04
CA ASN A 28 11.52 0.74 8.62
C ASN A 28 12.15 2.15 8.54
N ASP A 29 13.44 2.27 8.84
CA ASP A 29 14.14 3.57 8.92
C ASP A 29 14.23 4.32 7.58
N THR A 30 14.05 3.64 6.45
CA THR A 30 14.21 4.21 5.10
C THR A 30 12.97 4.06 4.22
N THR A 31 12.01 3.23 4.61
CA THR A 31 10.86 2.84 3.81
C THR A 31 9.57 3.11 4.57
N GLY A 32 8.66 3.82 3.92
CA GLY A 32 7.30 4.02 4.36
C GLY A 32 6.30 3.70 3.26
N ALA A 33 5.02 3.93 3.55
CA ALA A 33 3.99 3.93 2.54
C ALA A 33 2.94 5.00 2.81
N GLU A 34 2.44 5.60 1.73
CA GLU A 34 1.30 6.50 1.73
C GLU A 34 0.04 5.73 1.29
N ILE A 35 -1.08 6.03 1.95
CA ILE A 35 -2.34 5.31 1.74
C ILE A 35 -3.44 6.31 1.38
N ASP A 36 -3.95 6.19 0.17
CA ASP A 36 -4.90 7.14 -0.40
C ASP A 36 -6.30 6.54 -0.47
N TYR A 37 -7.25 7.11 0.29
CA TYR A 37 -8.65 6.70 0.20
C TYR A 37 -9.38 7.36 -0.97
N ARG A 38 -9.78 6.57 -1.96
CA ARG A 38 -10.53 7.00 -3.13
C ARG A 38 -12.03 6.91 -2.90
N LYS A 39 -12.65 8.05 -2.60
CA LYS A 39 -14.09 8.17 -2.30
C LYS A 39 -15.01 7.65 -3.42
N ARG A 40 -14.60 7.82 -4.70
CA ARG A 40 -15.40 7.40 -5.87
C ARG A 40 -15.60 5.88 -5.91
N THR A 41 -14.52 5.13 -5.69
CA THR A 41 -14.50 3.66 -5.74
C THR A 41 -14.72 3.03 -4.35
N GLY A 42 -14.49 3.79 -3.28
CA GLY A 42 -14.54 3.29 -1.91
C GLY A 42 -13.34 2.41 -1.55
N THR A 43 -12.20 2.63 -2.19
CA THR A 43 -10.99 1.80 -2.09
C THR A 43 -9.76 2.59 -1.66
N PHE A 44 -8.67 1.90 -1.34
CA PHE A 44 -7.41 2.48 -0.90
C PHE A 44 -6.29 2.12 -1.87
N SER A 45 -5.54 3.11 -2.37
CA SER A 45 -4.25 2.85 -3.05
C SER A 45 -3.11 2.93 -2.04
N ILE A 46 -2.01 2.25 -2.35
CA ILE A 46 -0.82 2.19 -1.51
C ILE A 46 0.39 2.57 -2.37
N ASP A 47 1.17 3.55 -1.92
CA ASP A 47 2.37 4.00 -2.60
C ASP A 47 3.57 3.75 -1.67
N ILE A 48 4.56 2.94 -2.09
CA ILE A 48 5.77 2.67 -1.29
C ILE A 48 6.78 3.79 -1.55
N LEU A 49 7.20 4.48 -0.48
CA LEU A 49 8.00 5.69 -0.56
C LEU A 49 9.28 5.57 0.27
N GLU A 50 10.33 6.27 -0.17
CA GLU A 50 11.52 6.50 0.65
C GLU A 50 11.17 7.47 1.79
N LEU A 51 11.78 7.28 2.94
CA LEU A 51 11.72 8.22 4.05
C LEU A 51 12.89 9.21 4.00
N PRO A 52 12.69 10.47 4.43
CA PRO A 52 11.40 11.06 4.83
C PRO A 52 10.44 11.22 3.64
N PHE A 53 9.13 11.40 3.90
CA PHE A 53 8.09 11.55 2.85
C PHE A 53 8.15 12.91 2.11
N ASP A 54 9.35 13.42 1.84
CA ASP A 54 9.58 14.75 1.27
C ASP A 54 9.60 14.76 -0.26
N ASN A 55 9.81 13.60 -0.89
CA ASN A 55 9.88 13.48 -2.34
C ASN A 55 9.12 12.26 -2.88
N VAL A 56 7.93 12.53 -3.44
CA VAL A 56 7.06 11.55 -4.09
C VAL A 56 7.66 10.92 -5.36
N ASP A 57 8.59 11.62 -6.04
CA ASP A 57 9.28 11.09 -7.22
C ASP A 57 10.25 9.95 -6.87
N LYS A 58 10.52 9.75 -5.58
CA LYS A 58 11.33 8.64 -5.09
C LYS A 58 10.53 7.37 -4.81
N GLY A 59 9.21 7.33 -5.07
CA GLY A 59 8.42 6.11 -4.88
C GLY A 59 8.88 4.94 -5.76
N LEU A 60 8.67 3.71 -5.29
CA LEU A 60 8.92 2.50 -6.11
C LEU A 60 7.87 2.30 -7.20
N GLY A 61 6.65 2.76 -6.92
CA GLY A 61 5.52 2.68 -7.82
C GLY A 61 4.23 2.93 -7.06
N ARG A 62 3.25 3.45 -7.79
CA ARG A 62 1.88 3.51 -7.31
C ARG A 62 1.22 2.16 -7.54
N TYR A 63 0.90 1.44 -6.47
CA TYR A 63 0.13 0.22 -6.56
C TYR A 63 -1.33 0.63 -6.82
N SER A 64 -1.62 0.77 -8.11
CA SER A 64 -2.80 1.45 -8.65
C SER A 64 -4.11 0.76 -8.35
N HIS A 65 -4.12 -0.52 -7.96
CA HIS A 65 -5.36 -1.21 -7.64
C HIS A 65 -5.88 -0.79 -6.26
N GLY A 66 -7.18 -0.51 -6.23
CA GLY A 66 -7.82 -0.04 -5.03
C GLY A 66 -8.16 -1.19 -4.08
N PHE A 67 -7.40 -1.36 -3.00
CA PHE A 67 -7.74 -2.29 -1.94
C PHE A 67 -9.08 -1.92 -1.29
N PRO A 68 -10.08 -2.81 -1.27
CA PRO A 68 -11.29 -2.55 -0.52
C PRO A 68 -11.00 -2.47 0.99
N PRO A 69 -11.85 -1.80 1.77
CA PRO A 69 -11.61 -1.57 3.20
C PRO A 69 -11.33 -2.82 4.02
N CYS A 70 -11.95 -3.94 3.66
CA CYS A 70 -11.75 -5.23 4.32
C CYS A 70 -10.38 -5.86 4.04
N LEU A 71 -9.73 -5.53 2.91
CA LEU A 71 -8.43 -6.07 2.54
C LEU A 71 -7.27 -5.15 2.95
N LEU A 72 -7.52 -3.86 3.22
CA LEU A 72 -6.48 -2.91 3.58
C LEU A 72 -5.60 -3.36 4.76
N PRO A 73 -6.13 -3.86 5.90
CA PRO A 73 -5.29 -4.35 6.99
C PRO A 73 -4.38 -5.51 6.57
N THR A 74 -4.89 -6.43 5.75
CA THR A 74 -4.13 -7.55 5.21
C THR A 74 -3.04 -7.06 4.25
N ALA A 75 -3.37 -6.13 3.35
CA ALA A 75 -2.44 -5.53 2.43
C ALA A 75 -1.30 -4.83 3.18
N VAL A 76 -1.60 -3.99 4.18
CA VAL A 76 -0.57 -3.32 4.99
C VAL A 76 0.30 -4.30 5.76
N ARG A 77 -0.27 -5.37 6.32
CA ARG A 77 0.51 -6.42 7.00
C ARG A 77 1.47 -7.12 6.02
N LEU A 78 0.99 -7.46 4.83
CA LEU A 78 1.81 -8.09 3.80
C LEU A 78 2.86 -7.13 3.24
N LEU A 79 2.55 -5.84 3.15
CA LEU A 79 3.50 -4.83 2.73
C LEU A 79 4.70 -4.75 3.67
N LYS A 80 4.44 -4.74 4.98
CA LYS A 80 5.50 -4.78 5.99
C LYS A 80 6.38 -6.03 5.87
N ALA A 81 5.75 -7.19 5.61
CA ALA A 81 6.48 -8.44 5.37
C ALA A 81 7.30 -8.39 4.07
N TYR A 82 6.71 -7.87 3.00
CA TYR A 82 7.35 -7.71 1.70
C TYR A 82 8.62 -6.85 1.78
N VAL A 83 8.54 -5.67 2.39
CA VAL A 83 9.71 -4.82 2.63
C VAL A 83 10.76 -5.59 3.43
N LYS A 84 10.36 -6.25 4.52
CA LYS A 84 11.30 -7.02 5.36
C LYS A 84 11.96 -8.20 4.62
N GLU A 85 11.24 -8.88 3.73
CA GLU A 85 11.72 -10.07 3.00
C GLU A 85 12.58 -9.71 1.79
N HIS A 86 12.30 -8.58 1.13
CA HIS A 86 12.88 -8.24 -0.18
C HIS A 86 13.76 -6.99 -0.18
N GLY A 87 13.81 -6.24 0.93
CA GLY A 87 14.72 -5.11 1.07
C GLY A 87 14.66 -4.47 2.46
N ASN A 88 15.65 -4.76 3.31
CA ASN A 88 15.80 -4.13 4.63
C ASN A 88 15.89 -2.59 4.57
N ASN A 89 16.15 -2.02 3.39
CA ASN A 89 16.08 -0.59 3.11
C ASN A 89 15.47 -0.32 1.72
N PHE A 90 15.12 0.95 1.49
CA PHE A 90 14.42 1.40 0.29
C PHE A 90 15.18 1.09 -1.01
N ASP A 91 16.49 1.37 -1.06
CA ASP A 91 17.32 1.12 -2.24
C ASP A 91 17.38 -0.36 -2.60
N SER A 92 17.51 -1.24 -1.60
CA SER A 92 17.54 -2.69 -1.82
C SER A 92 16.20 -3.19 -2.37
N LEU A 93 15.09 -2.67 -1.84
CA LEU A 93 13.76 -2.98 -2.33
C LEU A 93 13.56 -2.50 -3.78
N LYS A 94 14.05 -1.29 -4.09
CA LYS A 94 14.04 -0.73 -5.45
C LYS A 94 14.77 -1.63 -6.43
N GLN A 95 15.99 -2.04 -6.08
CA GLN A 95 16.80 -2.91 -6.92
C GLN A 95 16.14 -4.28 -7.11
N TYR A 96 15.54 -4.84 -6.06
CA TYR A 96 14.79 -6.08 -6.14
C TYR A 96 13.63 -6.00 -7.14
N GLU A 97 12.81 -4.95 -7.07
CA GLU A 97 11.67 -4.77 -8.00
C GLU A 97 12.15 -4.60 -9.44
N LEU A 98 13.21 -3.81 -9.66
CA LEU A 98 13.79 -3.59 -10.99
C LEU A 98 14.37 -4.89 -11.60
N GLN A 99 15.00 -5.74 -10.80
CA GLN A 99 15.66 -6.96 -11.28
C GLN A 99 14.71 -8.15 -11.43
N SER A 100 13.78 -8.30 -10.49
CA SER A 100 12.88 -9.46 -10.47
C SER A 100 11.70 -9.34 -11.43
N GLY A 101 11.34 -8.10 -11.82
CA GLY A 101 10.11 -7.82 -12.55
C GLY A 101 8.83 -8.15 -11.75
N ASN A 102 8.96 -8.46 -10.46
CA ASN A 102 7.86 -8.77 -9.56
C ASN A 102 7.79 -7.68 -8.48
N GLY A 103 6.60 -7.13 -8.27
CA GLY A 103 6.34 -6.13 -7.23
C GLY A 103 5.51 -6.66 -6.09
N PHE A 104 5.10 -5.75 -5.19
CA PHE A 104 4.21 -6.07 -4.09
C PHE A 104 2.87 -6.70 -4.55
N SER A 105 2.38 -6.36 -5.75
CA SER A 105 1.19 -6.98 -6.36
C SER A 105 1.32 -8.50 -6.48
N ASN A 106 2.44 -8.97 -7.03
CA ASN A 106 2.73 -10.39 -7.17
C ASN A 106 2.87 -11.07 -5.80
N TYR A 107 3.55 -10.39 -4.87
CA TYR A 107 3.69 -10.89 -3.51
C TYR A 107 2.34 -11.04 -2.80
N PHE A 108 1.45 -10.07 -2.95
CA PHE A 108 0.10 -10.11 -2.39
C PHE A 108 -0.69 -11.29 -2.95
N GLU A 109 -0.67 -11.49 -4.28
CA GLU A 109 -1.30 -12.63 -4.96
C GLU A 109 -0.79 -13.95 -4.40
N GLN A 110 0.53 -14.13 -4.31
CA GLN A 110 1.17 -15.35 -3.83
C GLN A 110 0.79 -15.68 -2.39
N LYS A 111 0.66 -14.67 -1.51
CA LYS A 111 0.36 -14.88 -0.08
C LYS A 111 -1.13 -15.01 0.23
N THR A 112 -2.01 -14.53 -0.64
CA THR A 112 -3.47 -14.51 -0.39
C THR A 112 -4.26 -15.43 -1.31
N GLY A 113 -3.71 -15.79 -2.47
CA GLY A 113 -4.44 -16.43 -3.56
C GLY A 113 -5.48 -15.54 -4.24
N ILE A 114 -5.58 -14.26 -3.86
CA ILE A 114 -6.50 -13.30 -4.45
C ILE A 114 -5.80 -12.67 -5.66
N PRO A 115 -6.34 -12.81 -6.88
CA PRO A 115 -5.75 -12.17 -8.03
C PRO A 115 -5.74 -10.65 -7.90
N TYR A 116 -4.59 -10.03 -8.12
CA TYR A 116 -4.38 -8.60 -7.91
C TYR A 116 -5.16 -7.77 -8.94
N HIS A 117 -5.35 -8.31 -10.14
CA HIS A 117 -6.22 -7.73 -11.16
C HIS A 117 -7.72 -7.81 -10.81
N ASP A 118 -8.12 -8.76 -9.96
CA ASP A 118 -9.49 -8.83 -9.42
C ASP A 118 -9.72 -7.81 -8.30
N ILE A 119 -8.65 -7.20 -7.77
CA ILE A 119 -8.76 -6.03 -6.90
C ILE A 119 -9.15 -4.85 -7.79
N VAL A 120 -10.24 -4.16 -7.41
CA VAL A 120 -10.90 -3.07 -8.15
C VAL A 120 -9.87 -2.23 -8.92
N ILE A 121 -9.95 -2.33 -10.24
CA ILE A 121 -9.13 -1.53 -11.15
C ILE A 121 -9.47 -0.06 -10.89
N TYR A 122 -8.45 0.70 -10.53
CA TYR A 122 -8.52 2.14 -10.58
C TYR A 122 -8.56 2.56 -12.04
N GLU A 123 -9.73 3.00 -12.51
CA GLU A 123 -9.80 3.78 -13.74
C GLU A 123 -9.56 5.26 -13.39
N PRO A 124 -8.54 5.91 -13.98
CA PRO A 124 -8.30 7.36 -13.87
C PRO A 124 -9.53 8.21 -14.17
#